data_AF-A0A941GUD1-F1
#
_entry.id   AF-A0A941GUD1-F1
#
_cell.length_a   1.000
_cell.length_b   1.000
_cell.length_c   1.000
_cell.angle_alpha   90.00
_cell.angle_beta   90.00
_cell.angle_gamma   90.00
#
_symmetry.space_group_name_H-M   'P 1'
#
loop_
_entity.id
_entity.type
_entity.pdbx_description
1 polymer ?
#
loop_
_entity_poly.entity_id
_entity_poly.type
_entity_poly.pdbx_seq_one_letter_code
_entity_poly.pdbx_strand_id
1 'polypeptide(L)'
;MSQIINLKLNNKIFTAIQQQAEAMGTSPEILAASILEKQFEQVFSETLDEGEREVARTKFEEHFGEINLSHTIDVNNESIDADLAREYVNNHEEA
;
A
#
# COMPACT_ATOMS: atom_id res chain seq x y z
N MET A 1 -26.75 17.13 4.92
CA MET A 1 -26.49 18.55 5.28
C MET A 1 -25.59 19.13 4.19
N SER A 2 -25.79 20.38 3.76
CA SER A 2 -24.94 21.04 2.75
C SER A 2 -24.12 22.14 3.42
N GLN A 3 -22.83 22.22 3.09
CA GLN A 3 -21.92 23.28 3.54
C GLN A 3 -21.31 23.96 2.32
N ILE A 4 -21.16 25.28 2.38
CA ILE A 4 -20.53 26.08 1.32
C ILE A 4 -19.06 26.27 1.69
N ILE A 5 -18.16 25.81 0.83
CA ILE A 5 -16.71 25.96 0.99
C ILE A 5 -16.14 26.83 -0.13
N ASN A 6 -15.17 27.68 0.21
CA ASN A 6 -14.41 28.44 -0.79
C ASN A 6 -13.09 27.72 -1.05
N LEU A 7 -12.89 27.27 -2.28
CA LEU A 7 -11.71 26.52 -2.69
C LEU A 7 -10.76 27.39 -3.50
N LYS A 8 -9.48 27.43 -3.12
CA LYS A 8 -8.44 28.05 -3.93
C LYS A 8 -7.78 26.98 -4.81
N LEU A 9 -8.08 27.02 -6.10
CA LEU A 9 -7.55 26.08 -7.08
C LEU A 9 -6.50 26.75 -7.98
N ASN A 10 -5.65 25.94 -8.60
CA ASN A 10 -4.84 26.41 -9.71
C ASN A 10 -5.75 26.77 -10.90
N ASN A 11 -5.48 27.89 -11.56
CA ASN A 11 -6.27 28.33 -12.73
C ASN A 11 -6.43 27.25 -13.81
N LYS A 12 -5.39 26.44 -14.07
CA LYS A 12 -5.49 25.36 -15.07
C LYS A 12 -6.54 24.32 -14.70
N ILE A 13 -6.61 23.97 -13.41
CA ILE A 13 -7.57 22.99 -12.89
C ILE A 13 -8.96 23.59 -12.89
N PHE A 14 -9.10 24.85 -12.46
CA PHE A 14 -10.38 25.54 -12.51
C PHE A 14 -10.94 25.62 -13.93
N THR A 15 -10.12 26.00 -14.92
CA THR A 15 -10.53 26.05 -16.32
C THR A 15 -10.94 24.67 -16.86
N ALA A 16 -10.23 23.60 -16.48
CA ALA A 16 -10.60 22.25 -16.89
C ALA A 16 -11.97 21.83 -16.32
N ILE A 17 -12.22 22.09 -15.03
CA ILE A 17 -13.51 21.82 -14.40
C ILE A 17 -14.62 22.63 -15.07
N GLN A 18 -14.36 23.91 -15.36
CA GLN A 18 -15.33 24.78 -16.03
C GLN A 18 -15.72 24.25 -17.41
N GLN A 19 -14.73 23.91 -18.25
CA GLN A 19 -14.97 23.37 -19.59
C GLN A 19 -15.74 22.05 -19.54
N GLN A 20 -15.40 21.19 -18.60
CA GLN A 20 -16.06 19.90 -18.44
C GLN A 20 -17.50 20.06 -17.94
N ALA A 21 -17.75 21.01 -17.03
CA ALA A 21 -19.09 21.32 -16.55
C ALA A 21 -19.98 21.86 -17.68
N GLU A 22 -19.44 22.78 -18.50
CA GLU A 22 -20.12 23.32 -19.67
C GLU A 22 -20.48 22.21 -20.68
N ALA A 23 -19.54 21.30 -20.98
CA ALA A 23 -19.78 20.17 -21.87
C ALA A 23 -20.87 19.21 -21.35
N MET A 24 -21.03 19.12 -20.03
CA MET A 24 -22.03 18.29 -19.36
C MET A 24 -23.34 19.05 -19.06
N GLY A 25 -23.42 20.35 -19.37
CA GLY A 25 -24.57 21.19 -19.06
C GLY A 25 -24.83 21.36 -17.55
N THR A 26 -23.81 21.18 -16.72
CA THR A 26 -23.90 21.33 -15.26
C THR A 26 -23.11 22.55 -14.78
N SER A 27 -23.29 22.95 -13.53
CA SER A 27 -22.52 24.03 -12.95
C SER A 27 -21.12 23.54 -12.51
N PRO A 28 -20.07 24.37 -12.62
CA PRO A 28 -18.72 24.02 -12.16
C PRO A 28 -18.67 23.61 -10.68
N GLU A 29 -19.53 24.19 -9.85
CA GLU A 29 -19.62 23.88 -8.41
C GLU A 29 -20.19 22.48 -8.17
N ILE A 30 -21.23 22.10 -8.91
CA ILE A 30 -21.83 20.76 -8.81
C ILE A 30 -20.84 19.70 -9.29
N LEU A 31 -20.15 19.96 -10.41
CA LEU A 31 -19.11 19.05 -10.89
C LEU A 31 -17.96 18.93 -9.89
N ALA A 32 -17.47 20.05 -9.35
CA ALA A 32 -16.40 20.06 -8.36
C ALA A 32 -16.80 19.30 -7.08
N ALA A 33 -18.03 19.50 -6.59
CA ALA A 33 -18.55 18.76 -5.44
C ALA A 33 -18.59 17.25 -5.71
N SER A 34 -19.11 16.84 -6.87
CA SER A 34 -19.18 15.42 -7.25
C SER A 34 -17.79 14.77 -7.39
N ILE A 35 -16.80 15.49 -7.93
CA ILE A 35 -15.42 15.01 -8.01
C ILE A 35 -14.85 14.80 -6.59
N LEU A 36 -15.07 15.75 -5.68
CA LEU A 36 -14.61 15.65 -4.31
C LEU A 36 -15.29 14.50 -3.58
N GLU A 37 -16.61 14.39 -3.65
CA GLU A 37 -17.38 13.30 -3.03
C GLU A 37 -16.87 11.94 -3.48
N LYS A 38 -16.71 11.72 -4.79
CA LYS A 38 -16.20 10.46 -5.35
C LYS A 38 -14.77 10.15 -4.88
N GLN A 39 -13.89 11.15 -4.86
CA GLN A 39 -12.50 10.96 -4.42
C GLN A 39 -12.45 10.56 -2.94
N PHE A 40 -13.25 11.22 -2.09
CA PHE A 40 -13.29 10.92 -0.67
C PHE A 40 -13.99 9.59 -0.37
N GLU A 41 -15.08 9.24 -1.06
CA GLU A 41 -15.69 7.91 -0.96
C GLU A 41 -14.66 6.81 -1.20
N GLN A 42 -13.83 6.95 -2.24
CA GLN A 42 -12.78 5.98 -2.51
C GLN A 42 -11.74 5.92 -1.39
N VAL A 43 -11.25 7.07 -0.92
CA VAL A 43 -10.25 7.13 0.17
C VAL A 43 -10.78 6.53 1.47
N PHE A 44 -12.05 6.77 1.81
CA PHE A 44 -12.69 6.21 3.00
C PHE A 44 -13.07 4.74 2.84
N SER A 45 -13.29 4.25 1.62
CA SER A 45 -13.49 2.82 1.36
C SER A 45 -12.20 1.99 1.42
N GLU A 46 -11.04 2.64 1.25
CA GLU A 46 -9.72 2.02 1.35
C GLU A 46 -9.15 2.03 2.78
N THR A 47 -9.68 2.88 3.67
CA THR A 47 -9.47 2.73 5.11
C THR A 47 -10.32 1.58 5.61
N LEU A 48 -9.78 0.36 5.55
CA LEU A 48 -10.36 -0.81 6.20
C LEU A 48 -10.75 -0.43 7.64
N ASP A 49 -11.99 -0.72 8.00
CA ASP A 49 -12.40 -0.69 9.41
C ASP A 49 -11.42 -1.56 10.21
N GLU A 50 -11.08 -1.16 11.43
CA GLU A 50 -10.10 -1.89 12.25
C GLU A 50 -10.54 -3.36 12.43
N GLY A 51 -11.86 -3.60 12.46
CA GLY A 51 -12.43 -4.95 12.46
C GLY A 51 -12.16 -5.75 11.17
N GLU A 52 -12.30 -5.13 10.00
CA GLU A 52 -12.00 -5.79 8.71
C GLU A 52 -10.50 -6.05 8.55
N ARG A 53 -9.66 -5.16 9.08
CA ARG A 53 -8.21 -5.34 9.12
C ARG A 53 -7.82 -6.55 9.97
N GLU A 54 -8.41 -6.72 11.15
CA GLU A 54 -8.11 -7.85 12.03
C GLU A 54 -8.60 -9.18 11.45
N VAL A 55 -9.74 -9.18 10.73
CA VAL A 55 -10.24 -10.36 10.01
C VAL A 55 -9.33 -10.73 8.84
N ALA A 56 -8.86 -9.75 8.05
CA ALA A 56 -7.92 -9.99 6.96
C ALA A 56 -6.58 -10.52 7.50
N ARG A 57 -6.11 -9.97 8.63
CA ARG A 57 -4.91 -10.44 9.32
C ARG A 57 -5.04 -11.87 9.83
N THR A 58 -6.16 -12.20 10.49
CA THR A 58 -6.42 -13.55 11.00
C THR A 58 -6.40 -14.57 9.85
N LYS A 59 -7.09 -14.27 8.73
CA LYS A 59 -7.08 -15.13 7.54
C LYS A 59 -5.68 -15.28 6.93
N PHE A 60 -4.90 -14.21 6.93
CA PHE A 60 -3.51 -14.27 6.46
C PHE A 60 -2.67 -15.18 7.35
N GLU A 61 -2.77 -15.03 8.67
CA GLU A 61 -2.07 -15.86 9.66
C GLU A 61 -2.51 -17.34 9.62
N GLU A 62 -3.80 -17.62 9.35
CA GLU A 62 -4.32 -18.99 9.13
C GLU A 62 -3.63 -19.72 7.96
N HIS A 63 -3.09 -18.98 6.99
CA HIS A 63 -2.35 -19.54 5.85
C HIS A 63 -0.86 -19.71 6.11
N PHE A 64 -0.31 -19.17 7.20
CA PHE A 64 1.03 -19.53 7.65
C PHE A 64 0.96 -20.83 8.43
N GLY A 65 1.43 -21.91 7.81
CA GLY A 65 1.75 -23.12 8.56
C GLY A 65 2.77 -22.80 9.66
N GLU A 66 2.66 -23.46 10.80
CA GLU A 66 3.67 -23.41 11.86
C GLU A 66 4.96 -24.04 11.32
N ILE A 67 5.98 -23.22 11.04
CA ILE A 67 7.32 -23.73 10.75
C ILE A 67 7.95 -24.07 12.10
N ASN A 68 7.73 -25.29 12.58
CA ASN A 68 8.47 -25.82 13.72
C ASN A 68 9.90 -26.13 13.26
N LEU A 69 10.77 -25.13 13.38
CA LEU A 69 12.19 -25.35 13.26
C LEU A 69 12.63 -26.01 14.56
N SER A 70 12.75 -27.34 14.53
CA SER A 70 13.20 -28.15 15.68
C SER A 70 14.65 -27.87 16.11
N HIS A 71 15.25 -26.81 15.56
CA HIS A 71 16.55 -26.28 15.89
C HIS A 71 16.43 -24.77 16.04
N THR A 72 17.19 -24.20 16.97
CA THR A 72 17.31 -22.76 17.15
C THR A 72 17.85 -22.11 15.87
N ILE A 73 17.11 -21.15 15.32
CA ILE A 73 17.68 -20.17 14.39
C ILE A 73 18.54 -19.23 15.22
N ASP A 74 19.78 -19.62 15.47
CA ASP A 74 20.78 -18.71 16.03
C ASP A 74 21.42 -17.94 14.88
N VAL A 75 21.66 -16.65 15.10
CA VAL A 75 22.46 -15.82 14.20
C VAL A 75 23.94 -16.19 14.25
N ASN A 76 24.35 -16.97 15.25
CA ASN A 76 25.69 -17.51 15.36
C ASN A 76 25.91 -18.68 14.39
N ASN A 77 26.40 -18.34 13.20
CA ASN A 77 26.62 -19.26 12.09
C ASN A 77 28.07 -19.75 11.96
N GLU A 78 28.87 -19.62 13.04
CA GLU A 78 30.32 -19.88 13.03
C GLU A 78 30.71 -21.25 12.45
N SER A 79 29.90 -22.30 12.68
CA SER A 79 30.17 -23.64 12.12
C SER A 79 29.95 -23.70 10.62
N ILE A 80 28.90 -23.05 10.10
CA ILE A 80 28.63 -22.98 8.66
C ILE A 80 29.70 -22.12 7.97
N ASP A 81 30.13 -21.02 8.60
CA ASP A 81 31.19 -20.16 8.06
C ASP A 81 32.52 -20.91 7.99
N ALA A 82 32.84 -21.73 9.00
CA ALA A 82 34.03 -22.56 9.01
C ALA A 82 34.00 -23.68 7.95
N ASP A 83 32.85 -24.34 7.77
CA ASP A 83 32.68 -25.37 6.74
C ASP A 83 32.73 -24.75 5.33
N LEU A 84 32.14 -23.56 5.14
CA LEU A 84 32.22 -22.82 3.88
C LEU A 84 33.66 -22.42 3.56
N ALA A 85 34.40 -21.88 4.54
CA ALA A 85 35.82 -21.55 4.36
C ALA A 85 36.65 -22.77 3.98
N ARG A 86 36.37 -23.94 4.58
CA ARG A 86 37.05 -25.20 4.24
C ARG A 86 36.74 -25.65 2.82
N GLU A 87 35.49 -25.56 2.38
CA GLU A 87 35.07 -25.92 1.02
C GLU A 87 35.72 -25.01 -0.03
N TYR A 88 35.77 -23.69 0.22
CA TYR A 88 36.45 -22.75 -0.66
C TYR A 88 37.95 -23.04 -0.75
N VAL A 89 38.63 -23.33 0.36
CA VAL A 89 40.06 -23.66 0.36
C VAL A 89 40.33 -24.97 -0.41
N ASN A 90 39.51 -26.00 -0.18
CA ASN A 90 39.69 -27.30 -0.83
C ASN A 90 39.42 -27.27 -2.34
N ASN A 91 38.53 -26.39 -2.81
CA ASN A 91 38.21 -26.26 -4.24
C ASN A 91 39.04 -25.18 -4.97
N HIS A 92 39.90 -24.42 -4.27
CA HIS A 92 40.75 -23.38 -4.86
C HIS A 92 42.27 -23.71 -4.89
N GLU A 93 42.68 -24.95 -4.62
CA GLU A 93 44.07 -25.40 -4.81
C GLU A 93 44.35 -26.05 -6.18
N GLU A 94 43.43 -25.96 -7.16
CA GLU A 94 43.72 -26.29 -8.56
C GLU A 94 43.49 -25.09 -9.50
N ALA A 95 44.48 -24.20 -9.56
CA ALA A 95 44.71 -23.30 -10.70
C ALA A 95 46.21 -23.01 -10.86
#